data_AF-A0A645JTY8-F1
#
_entry.id   AF-A0A645JTY8-F1
#
_cell.length_a   1.000
_cell.length_b   1.000
_cell.length_c   1.000
_cell.angle_alpha   90.00
_cell.angle_beta   90.00
_cell.angle_gamma   90.00
#
_symmetry.space_group_name_H-M   'P 1'
#
loop_
_entity.id
_entity.type
_entity.pdbx_description
1 polymer ?
#
loop_
_entity_poly.entity_id
_entity_poly.type
_entity_poly.pdbx_seq_one_letter_code
_entity_poly.pdbx_strand_id
1 'polypeptide(L)' 'MFSVVNISRFVDCDAEEALTASTNKFIDRYKLVEKIAKERAIDMKQVQVAELDMLWNEAKDLLKR' A
#
# COMPACT_ATOMS: atom_id res chain seq x y z
N MET A 1 10.38 4.61 4.79
CA MET A 1 9.90 5.85 4.13
C MET A 1 8.68 6.37 4.91
N PHE A 2 8.93 6.97 6.07
CA PHE A 2 7.98 7.74 6.91
C PHE A 2 7.72 9.14 6.33
N SER A 3 7.75 9.28 4.99
CA SER A 3 7.97 10.57 4.32
C SER A 3 6.70 11.23 3.78
N VAL A 4 5.53 10.58 3.91
CA VAL A 4 4.26 11.11 3.35
C VAL A 4 3.42 11.86 4.40
N VAL A 5 3.85 11.87 5.66
CA VAL A 5 3.08 12.48 6.76
C VAL A 5 3.05 14.02 6.68
N ASN A 6 3.89 14.65 5.84
CA ASN A 6 4.06 16.10 5.79
C ASN A 6 3.35 16.82 4.61
N ILE A 7 2.59 16.13 3.77
CA ILE A 7 1.84 16.77 2.66
C ILE A 7 0.42 17.21 3.09
N SER A 8 0.02 16.92 4.33
CA SER A 8 -1.34 17.19 4.84
C SER A 8 -1.63 18.63 5.27
N ARG A 9 -0.68 19.58 5.17
CA ARG A 9 -0.86 20.95 5.71
C ARG A 9 -1.32 22.03 4.73
N PHE A 10 -1.56 21.74 3.44
CA PHE A 10 -1.69 22.83 2.45
C PHE A 10 -2.84 22.75 1.45
N VAL A 11 -3.85 21.90 1.63
CA VAL A 11 -4.91 21.75 0.62
C VAL A 11 -6.30 21.61 1.27
N ASP A 12 -6.88 22.70 1.74
CA ASP A 12 -8.08 22.71 2.60
C ASP A 12 -9.43 22.32 1.93
N CYS A 13 -9.42 21.75 0.72
CA CYS A 13 -10.64 21.25 0.06
C CYS A 13 -10.35 20.01 -0.81
N ASP A 14 -9.20 19.96 -1.48
CA ASP A 14 -8.71 18.77 -2.20
C ASP A 14 -7.85 17.82 -1.34
N ALA A 15 -7.38 18.19 -0.13
CA ALA A 15 -6.58 17.28 0.71
C ALA A 15 -7.40 16.11 1.21
N GLU A 16 -8.65 16.30 1.61
CA GLU A 16 -9.44 15.24 2.22
C GLU A 16 -9.74 14.14 1.20
N GLU A 17 -10.13 14.53 -0.02
CA GLU A 17 -10.35 13.60 -1.12
C GLU A 17 -9.04 13.00 -1.64
N ALA A 18 -7.96 13.78 -1.80
CA ALA A 18 -6.66 13.26 -2.22
C ALA A 18 -6.01 12.36 -1.16
N LEU A 19 -6.20 12.66 0.12
CA LEU A 19 -5.74 11.84 1.25
C LEU A 19 -6.56 10.56 1.33
N THR A 20 -7.88 10.64 1.17
CA THR A 20 -8.76 9.48 1.15
C THR A 20 -8.46 8.58 -0.04
N ALA A 21 -8.28 9.14 -1.24
CA ALA A 21 -7.89 8.39 -2.43
C ALA A 21 -6.50 7.74 -2.29
N SER A 22 -5.53 8.47 -1.72
CA SER A 22 -4.19 7.94 -1.46
C SER A 22 -4.20 6.84 -0.40
N THR A 23 -5.00 7.02 0.66
CA THR A 23 -5.19 6.05 1.73
C THR A 23 -5.90 4.81 1.20
N ASN A 24 -6.97 4.96 0.43
CA ASN A 24 -7.70 3.85 -0.20
C ASN A 24 -6.78 3.06 -1.13
N LYS A 25 -5.98 3.73 -1.97
CA LYS A 25 -4.99 3.07 -2.83
C LYS A 25 -3.95 2.27 -2.05
N PHE A 26 -3.55 2.76 -0.88
CA PHE A 26 -2.65 2.03 0.01
C PHE A 26 -3.35 0.82 0.63
N ILE A 27 -4.58 1.00 1.14
CA ILE A 27 -5.41 -0.05 1.73
C ILE A 27 -5.67 -1.17 0.71
N ASP A 28 -6.06 -0.82 -0.51
CA ASP A 28 -6.38 -1.79 -1.55
C ASP A 28 -5.14 -2.59 -1.97
N ARG A 29 -3.98 -1.93 -2.03
CA ARG A 29 -2.72 -2.62 -2.29
C ARG A 29 -2.32 -3.52 -1.13
N TYR A 30 -2.44 -3.04 0.10
CA TYR A 30 -2.11 -3.82 1.29
C TYR A 30 -3.02 -5.07 1.41
N LYS A 31 -4.32 -4.94 1.17
CA LYS A 31 -5.26 -6.08 1.09
C LYS A 31 -4.84 -7.11 0.05
N LEU A 32 -4.35 -6.67 -1.11
CA LEU A 32 -3.82 -7.56 -2.14
C LEU A 32 -2.53 -8.25 -1.69
N VAL A 33 -1.60 -7.52 -1.07
CA VAL A 33 -0.40 -8.13 -0.49
C VAL A 33 -0.77 -9.18 0.56
N GLU A 34 -1.69 -8.90 1.47
CA GLU A 34 -2.18 -9.87 2.46
C GLU A 34 -2.81 -11.09 1.80
N LYS A 35 -3.57 -10.90 0.72
CA LYS A 35 -4.17 -11.99 -0.04
C LYS A 35 -3.10 -12.88 -0.68
N ILE A 36 -2.12 -12.29 -1.38
CA ILE A 36 -1.02 -13.02 -2.03
C ILE A 36 -0.16 -13.73 -0.97
N ALA A 37 0.15 -13.06 0.14
CA ALA A 37 0.89 -13.65 1.24
C ALA A 37 0.15 -14.86 1.83
N LYS A 38 -1.17 -14.74 2.04
CA LYS A 38 -2.01 -15.83 2.54
C LYS A 38 -2.09 -17.00 1.56
N GLU A 39 -2.23 -16.72 0.26
CA GLU A 39 -2.23 -17.74 -0.81
C GLU A 39 -0.90 -18.49 -0.89
N ARG A 40 0.22 -17.79 -0.63
CA ARG A 40 1.56 -18.37 -0.62
C ARG A 40 2.00 -18.92 0.75
N ALA A 41 1.12 -18.89 1.76
CA ALA A 41 1.42 -19.24 3.15
C ALA A 41 2.66 -18.50 3.72
N ILE A 42 2.89 -17.26 3.28
CA ILE A 42 3.97 -16.40 3.74
C ILE A 42 3.53 -15.69 5.01
N ASP A 43 4.31 -15.85 6.08
CA ASP A 43 4.11 -15.08 7.30
C ASP A 43 4.65 -13.66 7.12
N MET A 44 3.75 -12.68 7.00
CA MET A 44 4.05 -11.25 6.89
C MET A 44 4.90 -10.72 8.06
N LYS A 45 4.97 -11.43 9.19
CA LYS A 45 5.82 -11.06 10.33
C LYS A 45 7.26 -11.54 10.20
N GLN A 46 7.52 -12.57 9.39
CA GLN A 46 8.85 -13.16 9.20
C GLN A 46 9.42 -12.95 7.80
N VAL A 47 8.62 -12.44 6.88
CA VAL A 47 9.02 -12.15 5.51
C VAL A 47 10.14 -11.10 5.46
N GLN A 48 11.11 -11.29 4.57
CA GLN A 48 12.17 -10.31 4.40
C GLN A 48 11.64 -9.05 3.69
N VAL A 49 12.30 -7.91 3.92
CA VAL A 49 11.97 -6.63 3.25
C VAL A 49 11.97 -6.79 1.72
N ALA A 50 12.90 -7.58 1.17
CA ALA A 50 12.98 -7.86 -0.25
C ALA A 50 11.76 -8.65 -0.78
N GLU A 51 11.24 -9.59 -0.01
CA GLU A 51 10.04 -10.36 -0.38
C GLU A 51 8.77 -9.52 -0.25
N LEU A 52 8.69 -8.66 0.77
CA LEU A 52 7.64 -7.65 0.90
C LEU A 52 7.61 -6.72 -0.33
N ASP A 53 8.76 -6.25 -0.79
CA ASP A 53 8.86 -5.41 -1.99
C ASP A 53 8.39 -6.15 -3.25
N MET A 54 8.70 -7.45 -3.39
CA MET A 54 8.20 -8.27 -4.50
C MET A 54 6.67 -8.39 -4.47
N LEU A 55 6.09 -8.73 -3.30
CA LEU A 55 4.64 -8.85 -3.13
C LEU A 55 3.93 -7.51 -3.36
N TRP A 56 4.53 -6.40 -2.92
CA TRP A 56 4.01 -5.06 -3.12
C TRP A 56 4.02 -4.63 -4.58
N ASN A 57 5.09 -4.95 -5.33
CA ASN A 57 5.16 -4.69 -6.76
C ASN A 57 4.14 -5.53 -7.53
N GLU A 58 3.96 -6.79 -7.16
CA GLU A 58 2.95 -7.68 -7.73
C GLU A 58 1.52 -7.13 -7.50
N ALA A 59 1.19 -6.74 -6.27
CA ALA A 59 -0.08 -6.11 -5.95
C ALA A 59 -0.30 -4.78 -6.70
N LYS A 60 0.76 -4.00 -6.89
CA LYS A 60 0.72 -2.74 -7.65
C LYS A 60 0.43 -2.96 -9.13
N ASP A 61 1.01 -3.99 -9.74
CA ASP A 61 0.77 -4.33 -11.15
C ASP A 61 -0.64 -4.90 -11.37
N LEU A 62 -1.16 -5.67 -10.41
CA LEU A 62 -2.55 -6.17 -10.44
C LEU A 62 -3.59 -5.03 -10.33
N LEU A 63 -3.32 -3.98 -9.55
CA LEU A 63 -4.19 -2.80 -9.43
C LEU A 63 -4.08 -1.81 -10.60
N LYS A 64 -3.03 -1.91 -11.41
CA LYS A 64 -2.84 -1.06 -12.60
C LYS A 64 -3.69 -1.51 -13.80
N ARG A 65 -4.43 -2.59 -13.66
CA ARG A 65 -5.15 -3.27 -14.74
C ARG A 65 -6.56 -2.72 -14.94
#